data_AF-A0A7S1RI63-F1
#
_entry.id   AF-A0A7S1RI63-F1
#
_cell.length_a   1.000
_cell.length_b   1.000
_cell.length_c   1.000
_cell.angle_alpha   90.00
_cell.angle_beta   90.00
_cell.angle_gamma   90.00
#
_symmetry.space_group_name_H-M   'P 1'
#
loop_
_entity.id
_entity.type
_entity.pdbx_description
1 polymer ?
#
loop_
_entity_poly.entity_id
_entity_poly.type
_entity_poly.pdbx_seq_one_letter_code
_entity_poly.pdbx_strand_id
1 'polypeptide(L)'
;LSVKVSSTKYPAYVYCVINGGGLRYVGYTTHPQKRMHDHASGNGSAVTQEWCLDGESIEIERLIGCRSVSEAKSKETSMYMNMKERLGVDRVRGAGHTKRFSFTCAGGADPSESEP
;
A
#
# COMPACT_ATOMS: atom_id res chain seq x y z
N LEU A 1 5.30 -18.31 -2.69
CA LEU A 1 4.06 -18.33 -1.86
C LEU A 1 2.83 -18.40 -2.76
N SER A 2 2.14 -19.54 -2.82
CA SER A 2 0.88 -19.67 -3.58
C SER A 2 -0.31 -19.37 -2.67
N VAL A 3 -0.81 -18.13 -2.72
CA VAL A 3 -2.04 -17.76 -2.01
C VAL A 3 -3.25 -18.28 -2.79
N LYS A 4 -3.86 -19.38 -2.33
CA LYS A 4 -5.12 -19.92 -2.87
C LYS A 4 -6.30 -19.12 -2.31
N VAL A 5 -6.74 -18.06 -2.99
CA VAL A 5 -7.99 -17.35 -2.62
C VAL A 5 -9.18 -18.00 -3.35
N SER A 6 -9.71 -19.11 -2.87
CA SER A 6 -10.89 -19.77 -3.47
C SER A 6 -12.04 -18.77 -3.72
N SER A 7 -12.61 -18.78 -4.94
CA SER A 7 -13.82 -18.06 -5.42
C SER A 7 -14.21 -16.79 -4.65
N THR A 8 -14.12 -15.63 -5.30
CA THR A 8 -14.40 -14.34 -4.67
C THR A 8 -15.85 -14.22 -4.21
N LYS A 9 -16.10 -14.44 -2.90
CA LYS A 9 -17.41 -14.31 -2.24
C LYS A 9 -18.04 -12.92 -2.43
N TYR A 10 -17.21 -11.90 -2.61
CA TYR A 10 -17.60 -10.51 -2.73
C TYR A 10 -17.30 -9.96 -4.13
N PRO A 11 -18.14 -9.04 -4.65
CA PRO A 11 -17.92 -8.41 -5.95
C PRO A 11 -16.72 -7.44 -5.96
N ALA A 12 -16.28 -6.96 -4.79
CA ALA A 12 -15.12 -6.09 -4.67
C ALA A 12 -14.41 -6.28 -3.32
N TYR A 13 -13.13 -5.93 -3.28
CA TYR A 13 -12.29 -5.99 -2.09
C TYR A 13 -11.48 -4.72 -1.95
N VAL A 14 -11.31 -4.25 -0.72
CA VAL A 14 -10.31 -3.25 -0.34
C VAL A 14 -9.13 -3.98 0.28
N TYR A 15 -7.92 -3.58 -0.08
CA TYR A 15 -6.69 -4.18 0.43
C TYR A 15 -5.71 -3.11 0.90
N CYS A 16 -4.87 -3.51 1.86
CA CYS A 16 -3.66 -2.79 2.24
C CYS A 16 -2.49 -3.76 2.06
N VAL A 17 -1.45 -3.30 1.37
CA VAL A 17 -0.16 -3.97 1.31
C VAL A 17 0.89 -3.13 2.02
N ILE A 18 1.89 -3.79 2.59
CA ILE A 18 3.00 -3.18 3.34
C ILE A 18 4.34 -3.70 2.80
N ASN A 19 5.36 -2.85 2.76
CA ASN A 19 6.73 -3.24 2.44
C ASN A 19 7.59 -3.46 3.71
N GLY A 20 8.83 -3.90 3.54
CA GLY A 20 9.79 -4.05 4.65
C GLY A 20 10.08 -2.75 5.43
N GLY A 21 9.99 -1.58 4.78
CA GLY A 21 10.12 -0.26 5.42
C GLY A 21 8.86 0.24 6.15
N GLY A 22 7.77 -0.53 6.16
CA GLY A 22 6.51 -0.15 6.80
C GLY A 22 5.71 0.93 6.07
N LEU A 23 6.02 1.19 4.80
CA LEU A 23 5.19 1.97 3.88
C LEU A 23 3.97 1.14 3.47
N ARG A 24 2.82 1.80 3.35
CA ARG A 24 1.55 1.16 3.06
C ARG A 24 0.93 1.68 1.77
N TYR A 25 0.35 0.75 1.01
CA TYR A 25 -0.44 1.06 -0.16
C TYR A 25 -1.84 0.49 -0.01
N VAL A 26 -2.83 1.37 -0.07
CA VAL A 26 -4.26 1.03 0.01
C VAL A 26 -4.86 1.08 -1.39
N GLY A 27 -5.57 0.03 -1.76
CA GLY A 27 -6.24 -0.07 -3.05
C GLY A 27 -7.54 -0.84 -2.96
N TYR A 28 -8.32 -0.85 -4.04
CA TYR A 28 -9.42 -1.80 -4.22
C TYR A 28 -9.31 -2.59 -5.53
N THR A 29 -10.00 -3.72 -5.59
CA THR A 29 -10.04 -4.59 -6.78
C THR A 29 -11.29 -5.46 -6.79
N THR A 30 -11.78 -5.80 -7.97
CA THR A 30 -12.80 -6.84 -8.18
C THR A 30 -12.17 -8.24 -8.40
N HIS A 31 -10.85 -8.30 -8.59
CA HIS A 31 -10.08 -9.51 -8.85
C HIS A 31 -8.91 -9.63 -7.85
N PRO A 32 -9.18 -9.93 -6.56
CA PRO A 32 -8.16 -9.94 -5.51
C PRO A 32 -7.01 -10.92 -5.78
N GLN A 33 -7.28 -12.13 -6.26
CA GLN A 33 -6.22 -13.10 -6.59
C GLN A 33 -5.20 -12.52 -7.57
N LYS A 34 -5.69 -12.09 -8.73
CA LYS A 34 -4.85 -11.49 -9.77
C LYS A 34 -4.11 -10.29 -9.20
N ARG A 35 -4.80 -9.42 -8.46
CA ARG A 35 -4.17 -8.20 -7.93
C ARG A 35 -3.08 -8.48 -6.90
N MET A 36 -3.28 -9.45 -6.00
CA MET A 36 -2.27 -9.84 -5.02
C MET A 36 -1.06 -10.49 -5.69
N HIS A 37 -1.30 -11.30 -6.73
CA HIS A 37 -0.24 -11.84 -7.57
C HIS A 37 0.52 -10.75 -8.33
N ASP A 38 -0.19 -9.77 -8.90
CA ASP A 38 0.40 -8.62 -9.58
C ASP A 38 1.35 -7.87 -8.62
N HIS A 39 0.92 -7.61 -7.37
CA HIS A 39 1.78 -6.98 -6.36
C HIS A 39 3.01 -7.83 -6.00
N ALA A 40 2.84 -9.13 -5.77
CA ALA A 40 3.95 -10.01 -5.41
C ALA A 40 4.95 -10.25 -6.56
N SER A 41 4.52 -10.06 -7.81
CA SER A 41 5.34 -10.25 -9.02
C SER A 41 5.95 -8.96 -9.58
N GLY A 42 5.80 -7.83 -8.87
CA GLY A 42 6.30 -6.54 -9.35
C GLY A 42 5.50 -5.95 -10.54
N ASN A 43 4.27 -6.43 -10.77
CA ASN A 43 3.34 -5.92 -11.78
C ASN A 43 2.16 -5.14 -11.15
N GLY A 44 2.31 -4.72 -9.88
CA GLY A 44 1.28 -4.05 -9.09
C GLY A 44 1.02 -2.59 -9.50
N SER A 45 0.63 -1.76 -8.54
CA SER A 45 0.59 -0.30 -8.75
C SER A 45 2.02 0.25 -8.87
N ALA A 46 2.20 1.39 -9.55
CA ALA A 46 3.53 2.02 -9.71
C ALA A 46 4.30 2.13 -8.37
N VAL A 47 3.62 2.51 -7.29
CA VAL A 47 4.19 2.56 -5.93
C VAL A 47 4.76 1.22 -5.49
N THR A 48 4.01 0.13 -5.68
CA THR A 48 4.44 -1.21 -5.29
C THR A 48 5.47 -1.81 -6.24
N GLN A 49 5.50 -1.37 -7.51
CA GLN A 49 6.53 -1.79 -8.45
C GLN A 49 7.90 -1.23 -8.03
N GLU A 50 7.95 0.02 -7.57
CA GLU A 50 9.17 0.65 -7.05
C GLU A 50 9.73 -0.13 -5.86
N TRP A 51 8.90 -0.53 -4.90
CA TRP A 51 9.34 -1.36 -3.75
C TRP A 51 9.96 -2.69 -4.19
N CYS A 52 9.41 -3.34 -5.21
CA CYS A 52 9.99 -4.57 -5.76
C CYS A 52 11.35 -4.33 -6.43
N LEU A 53 11.53 -3.18 -7.11
CA LEU A 53 12.81 -2.81 -7.72
C LEU A 53 13.90 -2.55 -6.65
N ASP A 54 13.50 -1.99 -5.51
CA ASP A 54 14.38 -1.74 -4.36
C ASP A 54 14.67 -3.01 -3.54
N GLY A 55 14.15 -4.17 -3.97
CA GLY A 55 14.37 -5.47 -3.33
C GLY A 55 13.52 -5.71 -2.08
N GLU A 56 12.51 -4.88 -1.83
CA GLU A 56 11.65 -5.02 -0.66
C GLU A 56 10.57 -6.08 -0.85
N SER A 57 10.32 -6.86 0.20
CA SER A 57 9.20 -7.81 0.23
C SER A 57 7.87 -7.08 0.45
N ILE A 58 6.85 -7.46 -0.33
CA ILE A 58 5.49 -6.96 -0.18
C ILE A 58 4.64 -8.00 0.53
N GLU A 59 3.96 -7.57 1.58
CA GLU A 59 3.03 -8.39 2.34
C GLU A 59 1.61 -7.81 2.28
N ILE A 60 0.62 -8.69 2.38
CA ILE A 60 -0.79 -8.28 2.47
C ILE A 60 -1.10 -8.05 3.95
N GLU A 61 -1.18 -6.78 4.36
CA GLU A 61 -1.54 -6.42 5.74
C GLU A 61 -3.06 -6.63 5.98
N ARG A 62 -3.89 -6.32 4.97
CA ARG A 62 -5.34 -6.36 5.13
C ARG A 62 -6.06 -6.63 3.81
N LEU A 63 -7.15 -7.40 3.87
CA LEU A 63 -8.07 -7.63 2.75
C LEU A 63 -9.52 -7.67 3.28
N ILE A 64 -10.39 -6.80 2.78
CA ILE A 64 -11.79 -6.68 3.22
C ILE A 64 -12.73 -6.84 2.03
N GLY A 65 -13.63 -7.81 2.09
CA GLY A 65 -14.71 -7.97 1.12
C GLY A 65 -15.80 -6.91 1.26
N CYS A 66 -16.31 -6.40 0.13
CA CYS A 66 -17.33 -5.36 0.04
C CYS A 66 -18.49 -5.82 -0.83
N ARG A 67 -19.73 -5.43 -0.49
CA ARG A 67 -20.94 -5.88 -1.21
C ARG A 67 -21.13 -5.18 -2.55
N SER A 68 -20.38 -4.11 -2.82
CA SER A 68 -20.39 -3.40 -4.10
C SER A 68 -19.06 -2.68 -4.35
N VAL A 69 -18.83 -2.29 -5.61
CA VAL A 69 -17.71 -1.43 -5.98
C VAL A 69 -17.80 -0.06 -5.32
N SER A 70 -19.01 0.49 -5.16
CA SER A 70 -19.23 1.77 -4.49
C SER A 70 -18.82 1.70 -3.01
N GLU A 71 -19.21 0.63 -2.31
CA GLU A 71 -18.78 0.37 -0.94
C GLU A 71 -17.25 0.24 -0.85
N ALA A 72 -16.63 -0.47 -1.81
CA ALA A 72 -15.18 -0.63 -1.83
C ALA A 72 -14.44 0.72 -2.00
N LYS A 73 -14.89 1.60 -2.90
CA LYS A 73 -14.29 2.94 -3.09
C LYS A 73 -14.43 3.83 -1.85
N SER A 74 -15.61 3.82 -1.22
CA SER A 74 -15.84 4.57 0.02
C SER A 74 -14.92 4.04 1.14
N LYS A 75 -14.86 2.73 1.32
CA LYS A 75 -14.03 2.08 2.35
C LYS A 75 -12.53 2.20 2.08
N GLU A 76 -12.09 2.16 0.82
CA GLU A 76 -10.71 2.48 0.40
C GLU A 76 -10.34 3.90 0.86
N THR A 77 -11.22 4.87 0.60
CA THR A 77 -11.01 6.27 0.99
C THR A 77 -10.92 6.41 2.51
N SER A 78 -11.85 5.81 3.25
CA SER A 78 -11.81 5.81 4.73
C SER A 78 -10.55 5.14 5.29
N MET A 79 -10.13 4.01 4.72
CA MET A 79 -8.91 3.31 5.15
C MET A 79 -7.67 4.16 4.88
N TYR A 80 -7.56 4.75 3.68
CA TYR A 80 -6.48 5.65 3.34
C TYR A 80 -6.41 6.85 4.28
N MET A 81 -7.53 7.54 4.52
CA MET A 81 -7.55 8.70 5.41
C MET A 81 -7.17 8.35 6.85
N ASN A 82 -7.68 7.23 7.38
CA ASN A 82 -7.32 6.77 8.73
C ASN A 82 -5.83 6.42 8.84
N MET A 83 -5.27 5.73 7.85
CA MET A 83 -3.84 5.39 7.86
C MET A 83 -2.97 6.64 7.67
N LYS A 84 -3.36 7.56 6.79
CA LYS A 84 -2.68 8.83 6.57
C LYS A 84 -2.65 9.67 7.85
N GLU A 85 -3.76 9.75 8.57
CA GLU A 85 -3.86 10.44 9.85
C GLU A 85 -2.93 9.82 10.91
N ARG A 86 -2.86 8.49 10.96
CA ARG A 86 -2.07 7.75 11.98
C ARG A 86 -0.58 7.68 11.69
N LEU A 87 -0.19 7.54 10.42
CA LEU A 87 1.19 7.24 10.01
C LEU A 87 1.87 8.40 9.29
N GLY A 88 1.10 9.44 8.93
CA GLY A 88 1.57 10.54 8.11
C GLY A 88 1.42 10.27 6.62
N VAL A 89 1.39 11.37 5.86
CA VAL A 89 1.29 11.32 4.40
C VAL A 89 2.51 10.64 3.79
N ASP A 90 3.68 10.68 4.41
CA ASP A 90 4.91 10.11 3.83
C ASP A 90 5.03 8.60 3.98
N ARG A 91 4.04 7.95 4.60
CA ARG A 91 4.03 6.49 4.80
C ARG A 91 2.89 5.75 4.14
N VAL A 92 1.93 6.47 3.55
CA VAL A 92 0.70 5.86 2.98
C VAL A 92 0.39 6.45 1.60
N ARG A 93 0.05 5.57 0.65
CA ARG A 93 -0.48 5.92 -0.67
C ARG A 93 -1.76 5.11 -0.95
N GLY A 94 -2.64 5.63 -1.81
CA GLY A 94 -3.92 4.98 -2.12
C GLY A 94 -5.04 5.96 -2.46
N ALA A 95 -6.23 5.44 -2.78
CA ALA A 95 -7.44 6.26 -3.05
C ALA A 95 -7.20 7.41 -4.06
N GLY A 96 -6.48 7.13 -5.16
CA GLY A 96 -6.11 8.14 -6.17
C GLY A 96 -4.83 8.93 -5.87
N HIS A 97 -4.30 8.87 -4.66
CA HIS A 97 -2.96 9.36 -4.31
C HIS A 97 -1.91 8.28 -4.56
N THR A 98 -1.61 8.05 -5.84
CA THR A 98 -0.64 7.04 -6.30
C THR A 98 0.67 7.65 -6.78
N LYS A 99 0.87 8.97 -6.62
CA LYS A 99 2.17 9.61 -6.84
C LYS A 99 3.21 9.01 -5.90
N ARG A 100 4.46 8.96 -6.35
CA ARG A 100 5.58 8.39 -5.61
C ARG A 100 5.66 8.95 -4.18
N PHE A 101 6.28 8.17 -3.29
CA PHE A 101 6.86 8.78 -2.11
C PHE A 101 7.98 9.70 -2.61
N SER A 102 7.75 11.01 -2.55
CA SER A 102 8.83 11.96 -2.72
C SER A 102 9.68 11.86 -1.46
N PHE A 103 10.58 10.90 -1.42
CA PHE A 103 11.75 11.05 -0.59
C PHE A 103 12.51 12.22 -1.23
N THR A 104 12.31 13.43 -0.72
CA THR A 104 13.43 14.36 -0.69
C THR A 104 14.52 13.58 0.02
N CYS A 105 15.57 13.20 -0.69
CA CYS A 105 16.81 12.81 -0.08
C CYS A 105 17.21 13.98 0.82
N ALA A 106 16.84 13.92 2.10
CA ALA A 106 17.45 14.73 3.12
C ALA A 106 18.85 14.16 3.31
N GLY A 107 19.75 14.52 2.41
CA GLY A 107 21.15 14.63 2.76
C GLY A 107 21.27 15.79 3.76
N GLY A 108 21.92 15.52 4.90
CA GLY A 108 22.24 16.49 5.95
C GLY A 108 21.24 16.46 7.11
N ALA A 109 21.62 16.45 8.38
CA ALA A 109 22.92 16.61 9.01
C ALA A 109 22.82 15.98 10.41
N ASP A 110 23.93 15.47 10.93
CA ASP A 110 24.11 15.22 12.34
C ASP A 110 24.73 16.50 12.93
N PRO A 111 24.00 17.32 13.73
CA PRO A 111 24.58 18.41 14.47
C PRO A 111 24.85 17.92 15.90
N SER A 112 25.98 17.23 16.08
CA SER A 112 26.54 16.96 17.41
C SER A 112 27.93 17.55 17.54
N GLU A 113 28.03 18.87 17.33
CA GLU A 113 29.02 19.70 18.01
C GLU A 113 28.30 20.59 19.03
N SER A 114 28.54 20.32 20.31
CA SER A 114 28.51 21.34 21.37
C SER A 114 29.44 20.86 22.49
N GLU A 115 30.71 21.24 22.40
CA GLU A 115 31.56 21.39 23.59
C GLU A 115 30.96 22.47 24.51
N PRO A 116 31.25 22.36 25.82
CA PRO A 116 32.19 23.33 26.40
C PRO A 116 33.42 22.71 27.05
#